data_AF-A0A1U7XJ09-F1
#
_entry.id   AF-A0A1U7XJ09-F1
#
_cell.length_a   1.000
_cell.length_b   1.000
_cell.length_c   1.000
_cell.angle_alpha   90.00
_cell.angle_beta   90.00
_cell.angle_gamma   90.00
#
_symmetry.space_group_name_H-M   'P 1'
#
loop_
_entity.id
_entity.type
_entity.pdbx_description
1 polymer ?
#
loop_
_entity_poly.entity_id
_entity_poly.type
_entity_poly.pdbx_seq_one_letter_code
_entity_poly.pdbx_strand_id
1 'polypeptide(L)'
;MLRDVSACNTYNYGDALYWDARYLQEAGCGSFDWYQRYSALRPFVRNYVPTSSRILMVGCGSAVMSEDMVKDGYEEIVNVDISTVAIDMMRRKYEHVPQLKYMQMDVRDMSVFPDESFDAVIDKGTLDSLMCGTNAPICAAQMLGEVSRLLKHGGVYMLITYGDPTARMPHLSRPVFNWKIELYIIRKFRCKSCKTCSVYYARLLDCYLIIEISLTNQTIWFTCGILCKRFLKFIFRLC
;
A
#
# COMPACT_ATOMS: atom_id res chain seq x y z
N MET A 1 17.96 -28.40 27.15
CA MET A 1 16.79 -27.51 27.33
C MET A 1 16.35 -27.07 25.95
N LEU A 2 15.46 -27.84 25.33
CA LEU A 2 14.89 -27.51 24.03
C LEU A 2 14.02 -26.26 24.22
N ARG A 3 14.34 -25.18 23.50
CA ARG A 3 13.48 -24.00 23.48
C ARG A 3 12.20 -24.42 22.77
N ASP A 4 11.11 -24.41 23.52
CA ASP A 4 9.76 -24.53 22.99
C ASP A 4 9.53 -23.38 21.99
N VAL A 5 9.41 -23.73 20.71
CA VAL A 5 9.19 -22.79 19.60
C VAL A 5 7.68 -22.65 19.28
N SER A 6 6.79 -23.17 20.14
CA SER A 6 5.34 -23.25 19.85
C SER A 6 4.56 -21.94 19.98
N ALA A 7 5.21 -20.80 20.22
CA ALA A 7 4.55 -19.50 20.36
C ALA A 7 4.83 -18.51 19.18
N CYS A 8 5.19 -19.01 18.00
CA CYS A 8 5.34 -18.21 16.78
C CYS A 8 4.04 -18.27 15.95
N ASN A 9 3.24 -17.20 16.02
CA ASN A 9 2.13 -16.79 15.13
C ASN A 9 1.18 -17.91 14.62
N THR A 10 0.04 -18.10 15.27
CA THR A 10 -1.06 -18.95 14.76
C THR A 10 -1.92 -18.29 13.67
N TYR A 11 -1.65 -17.04 13.29
CA TYR A 11 -2.45 -16.29 12.31
C TYR A 11 -1.64 -15.98 11.05
N ASN A 12 -2.05 -16.56 9.92
CA ASN A 12 -1.47 -16.29 8.60
C ASN A 12 -2.19 -15.11 7.94
N TYR A 13 -1.74 -13.88 8.19
CA TYR A 13 -2.31 -12.65 7.62
C TYR A 13 -2.14 -12.52 6.10
N GLY A 14 -1.42 -13.44 5.45
CA GLY A 14 -1.35 -13.53 3.99
C GLY A 14 -2.36 -14.50 3.37
N ASP A 15 -3.24 -15.11 4.17
CA ASP A 15 -4.21 -16.13 3.73
C ASP A 15 -5.62 -15.55 3.59
N ALA A 16 -6.30 -15.88 2.49
CA ALA A 16 -7.68 -15.49 2.22
C ALA A 16 -8.63 -15.99 3.32
N LEU A 17 -8.43 -17.22 3.82
CA LEU A 17 -9.31 -17.84 4.81
C LEU A 17 -9.29 -17.07 6.14
N TYR A 18 -8.13 -16.53 6.53
CA TYR A 18 -8.01 -15.69 7.72
C TYR A 18 -8.88 -14.43 7.57
N TRP A 19 -8.76 -13.75 6.42
CA TRP A 19 -9.48 -12.51 6.16
C TRP A 19 -10.98 -12.73 5.97
N ASP A 20 -11.40 -13.77 5.25
CA ASP A 20 -12.80 -14.14 5.10
C ASP A 20 -13.46 -14.38 6.48
N ALA A 21 -12.82 -15.14 7.37
CA ALA A 21 -13.32 -15.36 8.73
C ALA A 21 -13.44 -14.07 9.53
N ARG A 22 -12.45 -13.18 9.42
CA ARG A 22 -12.47 -11.88 10.09
C ARG A 22 -13.60 -10.98 9.57
N TYR A 23 -13.74 -10.85 8.26
CA TYR A 23 -14.78 -10.01 7.67
C TYR A 23 -16.20 -10.54 7.93
N LEU A 24 -16.38 -11.86 8.00
CA LEU A 24 -17.65 -12.45 8.45
C LEU A 24 -17.99 -12.08 9.89
N GLN A 25 -17.00 -12.09 10.79
CA GLN A 25 -17.19 -11.67 12.18
C GLN A 25 -17.52 -10.18 12.31
N GLU A 26 -16.94 -9.35 11.44
CA GLU A 26 -17.12 -7.89 11.44
C GLU A 26 -18.34 -7.41 10.63
N ALA A 27 -18.99 -8.29 9.85
CA ALA A 27 -20.11 -7.93 8.94
C ALA A 27 -21.31 -7.23 9.63
N GLY A 28 -21.43 -7.34 10.97
CA GLY A 28 -22.45 -6.66 11.77
C GLY A 28 -21.99 -5.39 12.51
N CYS A 29 -20.69 -5.09 12.53
CA CYS A 29 -20.09 -4.03 13.36
C CYS A 29 -19.72 -2.75 12.57
N GLY A 30 -19.96 -2.74 11.26
CA GLY A 30 -19.63 -1.62 10.37
C GLY A 30 -18.22 -1.70 9.78
N SER A 31 -17.87 -0.70 8.96
CA SER A 31 -16.56 -0.63 8.29
C SER A 31 -15.41 -0.42 9.29
N PHE A 32 -14.33 -1.19 9.13
CA PHE A 32 -13.11 -1.03 9.93
C PHE A 32 -12.02 -0.37 9.10
N ASP A 33 -11.53 0.79 9.56
CA ASP A 33 -10.50 1.56 8.87
C ASP A 33 -9.18 1.45 9.64
N TRP A 34 -8.29 0.58 9.15
CA TRP A 34 -6.93 0.45 9.68
C TRP A 34 -6.13 1.74 9.46
N TYR A 35 -5.33 2.09 10.47
CA TYR A 35 -4.41 3.24 10.49
C TYR A 35 -5.08 4.61 10.57
N GLN A 36 -4.86 5.45 9.57
CA GLN A 36 -5.34 6.83 9.50
C GLN A 36 -6.55 6.90 8.57
N ARG A 37 -7.57 7.66 8.97
CA ARG A 37 -8.70 7.97 8.10
C ARG A 37 -8.29 8.85 6.94
N TYR A 38 -9.06 8.80 5.85
CA TYR A 38 -8.82 9.64 4.67
C TYR A 38 -8.66 11.12 5.02
N SER A 39 -9.40 11.67 5.97
CA SER A 39 -9.28 13.07 6.39
C SER A 39 -7.85 13.49 6.79
N ALA A 40 -7.07 12.59 7.39
CA ALA A 40 -5.68 12.85 7.78
C ALA A 40 -4.71 12.62 6.60
N LEU A 41 -5.04 11.71 5.69
CA LEU A 41 -4.23 11.39 4.50
C LEU A 41 -4.48 12.35 3.34
N ARG A 42 -5.66 13.00 3.29
CA ARG A 42 -6.15 13.82 2.19
C ARG A 42 -5.14 14.84 1.68
N PRO A 43 -4.42 15.61 2.52
CA PRO A 43 -3.43 16.57 2.03
C PRO A 43 -2.32 15.91 1.19
N PHE A 44 -1.90 14.70 1.59
CA PHE A 44 -0.89 13.94 0.86
C PHE A 44 -1.48 13.33 -0.41
N VAL A 45 -2.63 12.66 -0.32
CA VAL A 45 -3.28 12.06 -1.50
C VAL A 45 -3.52 13.14 -2.58
N ARG A 46 -4.06 14.30 -2.20
CA ARG A 46 -4.29 15.43 -3.13
C ARG A 46 -3.01 16.02 -3.73
N ASN A 47 -1.89 15.96 -3.02
CA ASN A 47 -0.64 16.53 -3.49
C ASN A 47 0.03 15.67 -4.56
N TYR A 48 -0.15 14.34 -4.49
CA TYR A 48 0.55 13.40 -5.39
C TYR A 48 -0.37 12.70 -6.39
N VAL A 49 -1.68 12.61 -6.11
CA VAL A 49 -2.63 11.87 -6.93
C VAL A 49 -3.73 12.82 -7.42
N PRO A 50 -3.69 13.25 -8.69
CA PRO A 50 -4.78 13.99 -9.31
C PRO A 50 -6.13 13.26 -9.21
N THR A 51 -7.24 14.00 -9.17
CA THR A 51 -8.58 13.38 -9.06
C THR A 51 -9.01 12.61 -10.31
N SER A 52 -8.45 12.97 -11.46
CA SER A 52 -8.64 12.26 -12.73
C SER A 52 -7.74 11.03 -12.88
N SER A 53 -6.88 10.72 -11.91
CA SER A 53 -6.03 9.54 -11.93
C SER A 53 -6.86 8.26 -11.84
N ARG A 54 -6.45 7.24 -12.59
CA ARG A 54 -6.95 5.88 -12.41
C ARG A 54 -6.19 5.20 -11.28
N ILE A 55 -6.90 4.86 -10.20
CA ILE A 55 -6.30 4.44 -8.93
C ILE A 55 -6.58 2.95 -8.67
N LEU A 56 -5.56 2.22 -8.22
CA LEU A 56 -5.69 0.88 -7.66
C LEU A 56 -5.53 0.93 -6.14
N MET A 57 -6.55 0.53 -5.39
CA MET A 57 -6.50 0.32 -3.95
C MET A 57 -6.23 -1.17 -3.67
N VAL A 58 -5.02 -1.49 -3.20
CA VAL A 58 -4.60 -2.88 -2.95
C VAL A 58 -4.92 -3.31 -1.51
N GLY A 59 -5.61 -4.43 -1.35
CA GLY A 59 -6.13 -4.92 -0.07
C GLY A 59 -7.10 -3.91 0.56
N CYS A 60 -8.16 -3.57 -0.17
CA CYS A 60 -9.10 -2.52 0.24
C CYS A 60 -9.87 -2.87 1.53
N GLY A 61 -10.04 -4.16 1.81
CA GLY A 61 -10.85 -4.65 2.91
C GLY A 61 -12.24 -4.04 2.98
N SER A 62 -12.66 -3.68 4.19
CA SER A 62 -13.92 -2.98 4.46
C SER A 62 -13.75 -1.48 4.73
N ALA A 63 -12.55 -0.93 4.45
CA ALA A 63 -12.21 0.46 4.73
C ALA A 63 -12.98 1.42 3.82
N VAL A 64 -13.25 2.64 4.32
CA VAL A 64 -14.06 3.65 3.62
C VAL A 64 -13.26 4.71 2.87
N MET A 65 -11.94 4.47 2.70
CA MET A 65 -11.02 5.44 2.13
C MET A 65 -11.37 5.78 0.67
N SER A 66 -11.70 4.77 -0.14
CA SER A 66 -12.01 4.96 -1.56
C SER A 66 -13.29 5.77 -1.75
N GLU A 67 -14.25 5.59 -0.87
CA GLU A 67 -15.55 6.26 -0.93
C GLU A 67 -15.44 7.72 -0.48
N ASP A 68 -14.62 7.99 0.54
CA ASP A 68 -14.29 9.35 0.93
C ASP A 68 -13.43 10.05 -0.14
N MET A 69 -12.59 9.33 -0.88
CA MET A 69 -11.93 9.86 -2.08
C MET A 69 -12.94 10.19 -3.19
N VAL A 70 -13.90 9.33 -3.49
CA VAL A 70 -14.94 9.65 -4.50
C VAL A 70 -15.73 10.90 -4.09
N LYS A 71 -16.07 11.06 -2.80
CA LYS A 71 -16.70 12.31 -2.29
C LYS A 71 -15.79 13.53 -2.43
N ASP A 72 -14.47 13.34 -2.43
CA ASP A 72 -13.47 14.38 -2.70
C ASP A 72 -13.22 14.58 -4.21
N GLY A 73 -13.97 13.92 -5.09
CA GLY A 73 -13.97 14.15 -6.54
C GLY A 73 -13.10 13.20 -7.35
N TYR A 74 -12.60 12.11 -6.77
CA TYR A 74 -11.86 11.09 -7.54
C TYR A 74 -12.81 10.27 -8.42
N GLU A 75 -12.38 10.00 -9.66
CA GLU A 75 -13.30 9.55 -10.72
C GLU A 75 -13.24 8.05 -11.01
N GLU A 76 -12.08 7.41 -10.83
CA GLU A 76 -11.92 5.98 -11.09
C GLU A 76 -11.02 5.29 -10.05
N ILE A 77 -11.64 4.49 -9.18
CA ILE A 77 -10.94 3.71 -8.16
C ILE A 77 -11.31 2.23 -8.30
N VAL A 78 -10.31 1.41 -8.60
CA VAL A 78 -10.40 -0.05 -8.59
C VAL A 78 -9.90 -0.56 -7.25
N ASN A 79 -10.74 -1.31 -6.54
CA ASN A 79 -10.48 -1.86 -5.23
C ASN A 79 -10.31 -3.37 -5.36
N VAL A 80 -9.19 -3.88 -4.86
CA VAL A 80 -8.90 -5.31 -4.85
C VAL A 80 -8.65 -5.82 -3.46
N ASP A 81 -9.11 -7.03 -3.18
CA ASP A 81 -8.82 -7.75 -1.93
C ASP A 81 -8.83 -9.26 -2.20
N ILE A 82 -8.04 -10.00 -1.43
CA ILE A 82 -7.97 -11.46 -1.55
C ILE A 82 -9.26 -12.11 -1.03
N SER A 83 -9.97 -11.43 -0.10
CA SER A 83 -11.20 -11.88 0.51
C SER A 83 -12.41 -11.68 -0.42
N THR A 84 -13.06 -12.78 -0.77
CA THR A 84 -14.35 -12.74 -1.48
C THR A 84 -15.44 -12.08 -0.64
N VAL A 85 -15.43 -12.32 0.67
CA VAL A 85 -16.40 -11.78 1.62
C VAL A 85 -16.34 -10.25 1.64
N ALA A 86 -15.14 -9.67 1.77
CA ALA A 86 -14.98 -8.22 1.75
C ALA A 86 -15.45 -7.62 0.43
N ILE A 87 -15.04 -8.22 -0.69
CA ILE A 87 -15.40 -7.73 -2.02
C ILE A 87 -16.90 -7.77 -2.26
N ASP A 88 -17.58 -8.86 -1.92
CA ASP A 88 -19.03 -8.97 -2.11
C ASP A 88 -19.80 -8.00 -1.21
N MET A 89 -19.34 -7.83 0.04
CA MET A 89 -19.93 -6.84 0.95
C MET A 89 -19.80 -5.43 0.40
N MET A 90 -18.60 -5.03 -0.03
CA MET A 90 -18.34 -3.67 -0.51
C MET A 90 -18.99 -3.41 -1.86
N ARG A 91 -19.02 -4.40 -2.76
CA ARG A 91 -19.73 -4.33 -4.04
C ARG A 91 -21.22 -4.08 -3.83
N ARG A 92 -21.88 -4.81 -2.92
CA ARG A 92 -23.30 -4.59 -2.60
C ARG A 92 -23.54 -3.22 -1.96
N LYS A 93 -22.66 -2.82 -1.04
CA LYS A 93 -22.80 -1.55 -0.31
C LYS A 93 -22.70 -0.33 -1.22
N TYR A 94 -21.85 -0.38 -2.25
CA TYR A 94 -21.56 0.74 -3.13
C TYR A 94 -21.91 0.49 -4.60
N GLU A 95 -22.84 -0.42 -4.87
CA GLU A 95 -23.32 -0.72 -6.23
C GLU A 95 -23.82 0.53 -6.98
N HIS A 96 -24.34 1.51 -6.24
CA HIS A 96 -24.85 2.78 -6.75
C HIS A 96 -23.75 3.84 -7.03
N VAL A 97 -22.48 3.54 -6.77
CA VAL A 97 -21.34 4.48 -6.94
C VAL A 97 -20.47 4.01 -8.10
N PRO A 98 -20.70 4.49 -9.35
CA PRO A 98 -20.05 3.95 -10.55
C PRO A 98 -18.53 4.19 -10.61
N GLN A 99 -18.00 5.14 -9.81
CA GLN A 99 -16.57 5.42 -9.70
C GLN A 99 -15.80 4.29 -8.98
N LEU A 100 -16.51 3.45 -8.21
CA LEU A 100 -15.92 2.39 -7.40
C LEU A 100 -16.12 1.02 -8.07
N LYS A 101 -15.01 0.36 -8.38
CA LYS A 101 -15.00 -1.02 -8.88
C LYS A 101 -14.41 -1.92 -7.80
N TYR A 102 -15.01 -3.07 -7.54
CA TYR A 102 -14.54 -4.05 -6.55
C TYR A 102 -14.31 -5.42 -7.18
N MET A 103 -13.09 -5.94 -7.08
CA MET A 103 -12.67 -7.20 -7.69
C MET A 103 -11.92 -8.07 -6.68
N GLN A 104 -12.25 -9.35 -6.61
CA GLN A 104 -11.44 -10.30 -5.86
C GLN A 104 -10.13 -10.50 -6.61
N MET A 105 -9.00 -10.33 -5.91
CA MET A 105 -7.67 -10.50 -6.50
C MET A 105 -6.62 -10.70 -5.42
N ASP A 106 -5.65 -11.56 -5.70
CA ASP A 106 -4.43 -11.65 -4.90
C ASP A 106 -3.43 -10.60 -5.39
N VAL A 107 -2.98 -9.71 -4.51
CA VAL A 107 -2.04 -8.63 -4.88
C VAL A 107 -0.65 -9.16 -5.30
N ARG A 108 -0.36 -10.45 -5.09
CA ARG A 108 0.85 -11.13 -5.57
C ARG A 108 0.76 -11.54 -7.03
N ASP A 109 -0.44 -11.60 -7.60
CA ASP A 109 -0.73 -11.89 -9.00
C ASP A 109 -1.91 -11.04 -9.48
N MET A 110 -1.58 -9.91 -10.09
CA MET A 110 -2.53 -8.95 -10.67
C MET A 110 -2.42 -8.96 -12.22
N SER A 111 -2.10 -10.12 -12.80
CA SER A 111 -1.90 -10.33 -14.25
C SER A 111 -3.15 -10.04 -15.10
N VAL A 112 -4.33 -9.97 -14.49
CA VAL A 112 -5.57 -9.50 -15.14
C VAL A 112 -5.43 -8.07 -15.67
N PHE A 113 -4.62 -7.24 -15.02
CA PHE A 113 -4.37 -5.88 -15.47
C PHE A 113 -3.12 -5.82 -16.37
N PRO A 114 -3.20 -5.10 -17.51
CA PRO A 114 -2.03 -4.81 -18.32
C PRO A 114 -0.99 -3.99 -17.56
N ASP A 115 0.25 -4.07 -18.00
CA ASP A 115 1.34 -3.20 -17.58
C ASP A 115 0.94 -1.73 -17.76
N GLU A 116 1.46 -0.85 -16.89
CA GLU A 116 1.26 0.60 -17.00
C GLU A 116 -0.22 1.03 -17.10
N SER A 117 -1.10 0.36 -16.36
CA SER A 117 -2.54 0.60 -16.42
C SER A 117 -3.07 1.56 -15.35
N PHE A 118 -2.27 1.92 -14.35
CA PHE A 118 -2.68 2.79 -13.24
C PHE A 118 -1.78 4.00 -13.05
N ASP A 119 -2.38 5.16 -12.76
CA ASP A 119 -1.66 6.39 -12.45
C ASP A 119 -1.22 6.41 -10.98
N ALA A 120 -1.97 5.73 -10.10
CA ALA A 120 -1.56 5.53 -8.72
C ALA A 120 -1.99 4.17 -8.17
N VAL A 121 -1.17 3.62 -7.27
CA VAL A 121 -1.48 2.47 -6.44
C VAL A 121 -1.41 2.91 -4.98
N ILE A 122 -2.45 2.63 -4.19
CA ILE A 122 -2.51 2.97 -2.77
C ILE A 122 -2.58 1.67 -1.98
N ASP A 123 -1.62 1.47 -1.08
CA ASP A 123 -1.56 0.38 -0.12
C ASP A 123 -1.73 0.95 1.29
N LYS A 124 -2.77 0.51 2.00
CA LYS A 124 -3.00 0.87 3.40
C LYS A 124 -3.04 -0.36 4.30
N GLY A 125 -1.85 -0.95 4.53
CA GLY A 125 -1.62 -2.05 5.47
C GLY A 125 -1.62 -3.44 4.86
N THR A 126 -1.69 -3.52 3.54
CA THR A 126 -1.68 -4.77 2.78
C THR A 126 -0.27 -5.36 2.77
N LEU A 127 0.76 -4.55 2.49
CA LEU A 127 2.14 -4.99 2.65
C LEU A 127 2.46 -5.40 4.09
N ASP A 128 1.90 -4.71 5.09
CA ASP A 128 2.07 -5.08 6.49
C ASP A 128 1.51 -6.47 6.79
N SER A 129 0.33 -6.76 6.25
CA SER A 129 -0.33 -8.06 6.37
C SER A 129 0.50 -9.18 5.73
N LEU A 130 1.02 -8.96 4.51
CA LEU A 130 1.92 -9.92 3.86
C LEU A 130 3.22 -10.15 4.65
N MET A 131 3.76 -9.08 5.25
CA MET A 131 4.99 -9.14 6.04
C MET A 131 4.82 -9.87 7.38
N CYS A 132 3.59 -10.10 7.83
CA CYS A 132 3.26 -10.94 8.99
C CYS A 132 2.95 -12.40 8.64
N GLY A 133 2.89 -12.73 7.35
CA GLY A 133 2.57 -14.07 6.85
C GLY A 133 3.79 -14.98 6.66
N THR A 134 3.52 -16.22 6.25
CA THR A 134 4.56 -17.16 5.83
C THR A 134 5.22 -16.71 4.53
N ASN A 135 6.52 -16.92 4.35
CA ASN A 135 7.27 -16.48 3.17
C ASN A 135 7.16 -14.96 2.90
N ALA A 136 7.02 -14.16 3.95
CA ALA A 136 6.86 -12.70 3.91
C ALA A 136 7.77 -11.99 2.89
N PRO A 137 9.11 -12.23 2.83
CA PRO A 137 9.98 -11.57 1.87
C PRO A 137 9.63 -11.85 0.40
N ILE A 138 9.19 -13.09 0.10
CA ILE A 138 8.80 -13.51 -1.25
C ILE A 138 7.47 -12.87 -1.61
N CYS A 139 6.48 -12.94 -0.72
CA CYS A 139 5.16 -12.35 -0.94
C CYS A 139 5.25 -10.84 -1.14
N ALA A 140 6.04 -10.14 -0.33
CA ALA A 140 6.31 -8.72 -0.49
C ALA A 140 7.00 -8.41 -1.82
N ALA A 141 7.99 -9.22 -2.23
CA ALA A 141 8.66 -9.04 -3.51
C ALA A 141 7.73 -9.24 -4.72
N GLN A 142 6.80 -10.20 -4.64
CA GLN A 142 5.78 -10.44 -5.67
C GLN A 142 4.81 -9.27 -5.77
N MET A 143 4.23 -8.84 -4.64
CA MET A 143 3.31 -7.70 -4.61
C MET A 143 3.99 -6.43 -5.14
N LEU A 144 5.18 -6.08 -4.65
CA LEU A 144 5.88 -4.87 -5.10
C LEU A 144 6.31 -4.97 -6.58
N GLY A 145 6.58 -6.18 -7.09
CA GLY A 145 6.79 -6.44 -8.51
C GLY A 145 5.55 -6.08 -9.34
N GLU A 146 4.39 -6.56 -8.91
CA GLU A 146 3.12 -6.24 -9.58
C GLU A 146 2.78 -4.74 -9.48
N VAL A 147 2.97 -4.11 -8.31
CA VAL A 147 2.79 -2.66 -8.14
C VAL A 147 3.68 -1.89 -9.13
N SER A 148 4.96 -2.25 -9.22
CA SER A 148 5.91 -1.62 -10.15
C SER A 148 5.51 -1.82 -11.61
N ARG A 149 5.00 -3.00 -11.98
CA ARG A 149 4.56 -3.33 -13.35
C ARG A 149 3.31 -2.55 -13.76
N LEU A 150 2.37 -2.39 -12.83
CA LEU A 150 1.07 -1.76 -13.09
C LEU A 150 1.12 -0.23 -13.12
N LEU A 151 2.10 0.37 -12.46
CA LEU A 151 2.26 1.82 -12.46
C LEU A 151 2.74 2.31 -13.82
N LYS A 152 2.02 3.30 -14.34
CA LYS A 152 2.50 4.10 -15.47
C LYS A 152 3.82 4.79 -15.11
N HIS A 153 4.53 5.20 -16.14
CA HIS A 153 5.61 6.17 -16.01
C HIS A 153 5.15 7.43 -15.27
N GLY A 154 5.88 7.84 -14.24
CA GLY A 154 5.48 8.97 -13.39
C GLY A 154 4.36 8.65 -12.39
N GLY A 155 3.85 7.41 -12.38
CA GLY A 155 2.81 6.97 -11.47
C GLY A 155 3.28 6.93 -10.01
N VAL A 156 2.32 6.98 -9.09
CA VAL A 156 2.60 7.07 -7.65
C VAL A 156 2.18 5.79 -6.95
N TYR A 157 3.11 5.16 -6.24
CA TYR A 157 2.79 4.19 -5.20
C TYR A 157 2.75 4.89 -3.84
N MET A 158 1.63 4.78 -3.14
CA MET A 158 1.45 5.36 -1.81
C MET A 158 1.26 4.25 -0.78
N LEU A 159 2.27 4.03 0.05
CA LEU A 159 2.27 3.05 1.13
C LEU A 159 2.01 3.71 2.48
N ILE A 160 0.88 3.36 3.10
CA ILE A 160 0.49 3.79 4.45
C ILE A 160 0.69 2.61 5.40
N THR A 161 1.65 2.74 6.31
CA THR A 161 2.18 1.60 7.07
C THR A 161 2.54 1.97 8.51
N TYR A 162 2.40 1.02 9.44
CA TYR A 162 3.06 1.09 10.76
C TYR A 162 4.40 0.35 10.79
N GLY A 163 4.80 -0.27 9.69
CA GLY A 163 6.10 -0.91 9.54
C GLY A 163 7.22 0.11 9.70
N ASP A 164 8.19 -0.21 10.55
CA ASP A 164 9.37 0.62 10.75
C ASP A 164 10.09 0.84 9.39
N PRO A 165 10.49 2.08 9.05
CA PRO A 165 11.20 2.34 7.80
C PRO A 165 12.43 1.45 7.60
N THR A 166 13.17 1.12 8.66
CA THR A 166 14.34 0.22 8.56
C THR A 166 13.97 -1.20 8.13
N ALA A 167 12.74 -1.63 8.40
CA ALA A 167 12.21 -2.93 7.97
C ALA A 167 11.50 -2.87 6.61
N ARG A 168 11.06 -1.70 6.15
CA ARG A 168 10.37 -1.53 4.86
C ARG A 168 11.31 -1.18 3.72
N MET A 169 12.28 -0.29 3.96
CA MET A 169 13.20 0.21 2.95
C MET A 169 13.98 -0.89 2.18
N PRO A 170 14.44 -2.00 2.79
CA PRO A 170 15.10 -3.07 2.04
C PRO A 170 14.24 -3.70 0.94
N HIS A 171 12.91 -3.69 1.11
CA HIS A 171 11.97 -4.21 0.11
C HIS A 171 11.65 -3.16 -0.96
N LEU A 172 11.58 -1.89 -0.57
CA LEU A 172 11.14 -0.77 -1.42
C LEU A 172 12.28 -0.18 -2.25
N SER A 173 13.49 -0.10 -1.72
CA SER A 173 14.66 0.53 -2.38
C SER A 173 15.40 -0.41 -3.34
N ARG A 174 14.72 -1.43 -3.89
CA ARG A 174 15.34 -2.36 -4.85
C ARG A 174 15.59 -1.62 -6.17
N PRO A 175 16.81 -1.69 -6.76
CA PRO A 175 17.14 -0.94 -7.97
C PRO A 175 16.21 -1.19 -9.16
N VAL A 176 15.61 -2.39 -9.24
CA VAL A 176 14.67 -2.76 -10.30
C VAL A 176 13.43 -1.88 -10.35
N PHE A 177 13.02 -1.30 -9.22
CA PHE A 177 11.82 -0.48 -9.14
C PHE A 177 12.06 0.97 -9.56
N ASN A 178 13.30 1.46 -9.39
CA ASN A 178 13.70 2.81 -9.80
C ASN A 178 12.77 3.94 -9.29
N TRP A 179 12.31 3.83 -8.04
CA TRP A 179 11.44 4.82 -7.42
C TRP A 179 12.22 5.96 -6.78
N LYS A 180 11.61 7.15 -6.74
CA LYS A 180 11.96 8.20 -5.77
C LYS A 180 11.10 8.01 -4.54
N ILE A 181 11.73 7.80 -3.39
CA ILE A 181 11.05 7.55 -2.12
C ILE A 181 11.04 8.84 -1.29
N GLU A 182 9.85 9.26 -0.86
CA GLU A 182 9.60 10.36 0.07
C GLU A 182 8.90 9.81 1.32
N LEU A 183 9.55 9.95 2.48
CA LEU A 183 9.04 9.44 3.76
C LEU A 183 8.40 10.56 4.58
N TYR A 184 7.16 10.35 5.00
CA TYR A 184 6.41 11.21 5.89
C TYR A 184 6.05 10.48 7.18
N ILE A 185 6.12 11.21 8.30
CA ILE A 185 5.72 10.70 9.62
C ILE A 185 4.41 11.38 10.00
N ILE A 186 3.33 10.61 10.05
CA ILE A 186 1.99 11.06 10.43
C ILE A 186 1.70 10.61 11.85
N ARG A 187 1.73 11.55 12.78
CA ARG A 187 1.41 11.29 14.18
C ARG A 187 -0.10 11.03 14.34
N LYS A 188 -0.46 10.03 15.13
CA LYS A 188 -1.86 9.76 15.48
C LYS A 188 -2.41 10.92 16.31
N PHE A 189 -3.46 11.59 15.82
CA PHE A 189 -4.12 12.66 16.57
C PHE A 189 -4.75 12.08 17.84
N ARG A 190 -4.35 12.57 19.01
CA ARG A 190 -5.05 12.28 20.27
C ARG A 190 -6.38 13.03 20.28
N CYS A 191 -7.47 12.32 20.51
CA CYS A 191 -8.74 12.94 20.89
C CYS A 191 -8.53 13.72 22.20
N LYS A 192 -8.78 15.04 22.20
CA LYS A 192 -8.65 15.91 23.37
C LYS A 192 -9.89 15.91 24.28
N SER A 193 -10.60 14.79 24.42
CA SER A 193 -11.72 14.69 25.36
C SER A 193 -11.79 13.34 26.06
N CYS A 194 -10.88 13.11 27.01
CA CYS A 194 -11.19 12.38 28.24
C CYS A 194 -10.04 12.59 29.23
N LYS A 195 -10.23 13.41 30.28
CA LYS A 195 -9.23 13.64 31.33
C LYS A 195 -9.16 12.51 32.37
N THR A 196 -9.79 11.36 32.14
CA THR A 196 -9.89 10.29 33.16
C THR A 196 -9.25 8.94 32.80
N CYS A 197 -8.67 8.75 31.61
CA CYS A 197 -7.89 7.54 31.34
C CYS A 197 -6.41 7.74 31.67
N SER A 198 -6.11 7.64 32.97
CA SER A 198 -4.75 7.54 33.49
C SER A 198 -4.19 6.14 33.20
N VAL A 199 -2.97 6.12 32.63
CA VAL A 199 -2.03 4.99 32.62
C VAL A 199 -2.39 3.79 31.73
N TYR A 200 -2.04 3.89 30.45
CA TYR A 200 -1.25 2.85 29.81
C TYR A 200 -0.15 3.54 29.00
N TYR A 201 1.08 3.03 29.09
CA TYR A 201 2.21 3.41 28.25
C TYR A 201 1.88 3.12 26.78
N ALA A 202 1.08 3.99 26.14
CA ALA A 202 0.94 3.98 24.70
C ALA A 202 2.26 4.51 24.13
N ARG A 203 3.19 3.61 23.78
CA ARG A 203 4.22 3.95 22.78
C ARG A 203 3.47 4.61 21.63
N LEU A 204 3.83 5.85 21.33
CA LEU A 204 3.35 6.54 20.14
C LEU A 204 3.73 5.63 18.96
N LEU A 205 2.76 4.89 18.41
CA LEU A 205 2.95 4.21 17.15
C LEU A 205 2.79 5.30 16.09
N ASP A 206 3.92 5.79 15.59
CA ASP A 206 3.95 6.70 14.46
C ASP A 206 3.44 5.97 13.22
N CYS A 207 2.51 6.57 12.48
CA CYS A 207 2.13 6.09 11.15
C CYS A 207 3.15 6.62 10.17
N TYR A 208 3.75 5.73 9.40
CA TYR A 208 4.60 6.12 8.29
C TYR A 208 3.76 6.15 7.02
N LEU A 209 3.90 7.24 6.28
CA LEU A 209 3.41 7.35 4.92
C LEU A 209 4.64 7.42 4.04
N ILE A 210 4.87 6.37 3.28
CA ILE A 210 5.96 6.26 2.31
C ILE A 210 5.32 6.50 0.94
N ILE A 211 5.70 7.61 0.31
CA ILE A 211 5.22 7.97 -1.03
C ILE A 211 6.35 7.69 -2.00
N GLU A 212 6.05 6.93 -3.03
CA GLU A 212 7.01 6.47 -4.00
C GLU A 212 6.55 6.88 -5.39
N ILE A 213 7.41 7.60 -6.08
CA ILE A 213 7.11 8.14 -7.40
C ILE A 213 7.95 7.36 -8.40
N SER A 214 7.28 6.68 -9.33
CA SER A 214 7.92 6.01 -10.46
C SER A 214 8.68 7.06 -11.28
N LEU A 215 10.02 6.97 -11.31
CA LEU A 215 10.84 7.92 -12.05
C LEU A 215 10.97 7.51 -13.52
N THR A 216 10.92 8.49 -14.42
CA THR A 216 11.27 8.29 -15.84
C THR A 216 12.77 8.45 -16.12
N ASN A 217 13.26 7.61 -17.07
CA ASN A 217 14.58 7.51 -17.73
C ASN A 217 15.70 6.82 -16.92
N GLN A 218 16.29 5.71 -17.38
CA GLN A 218 16.90 5.49 -18.70
C GLN A 218 16.67 4.11 -19.30
N THR A 219 16.54 4.12 -20.62
CA THR A 219 17.02 3.11 -21.56
C THR A 219 18.21 2.30 -21.03
N ILE A 220 17.97 1.08 -20.55
CA ILE A 220 19.02 0.05 -20.54
C ILE A 220 18.92 -0.63 -21.89
N TRP A 221 19.65 -0.09 -22.87
CA TRP A 221 20.00 -0.84 -24.05
C TRP A 221 20.81 -2.06 -23.58
N PHE A 222 20.19 -3.24 -23.57
CA PHE A 222 20.95 -4.49 -23.72
C PHE A 222 21.44 -4.56 -25.17
N THR A 223 22.41 -3.73 -25.51
CA THR A 223 23.20 -3.93 -26.74
C THR A 223 24.62 -4.24 -26.33
N CYS A 224 24.91 -5.54 -26.37
CA CYS A 224 26.12 -6.12 -26.94
C CYS A 224 27.45 -5.37 -26.71
N GLY A 225 28.34 -6.05 -25.99
CA GLY A 225 29.79 -5.87 -25.89
C GLY A 225 30.49 -4.67 -26.55
N ILE A 226 31.43 -4.13 -25.77
CA ILE A 226 32.65 -3.41 -26.20
C ILE A 226 32.47 -1.87 -26.35
N LEU A 227 33.36 -1.14 -25.64
CA LEU A 227 33.74 0.28 -25.77
C LEU A 227 32.75 1.35 -25.28
N CYS A 228 33.04 2.00 -24.13
CA CYS A 228 33.76 3.29 -24.12
C CYS A 228 33.85 3.87 -22.69
N LYS A 229 35.05 3.86 -22.10
CA LYS A 229 35.40 4.63 -20.90
C LYS A 229 35.50 6.11 -21.28
N ARG A 230 34.45 6.92 -21.10
CA ARG A 230 34.57 8.40 -21.04
C ARG A 230 33.24 9.09 -20.72
N PHE A 231 32.70 8.98 -19.51
CA PHE A 231 31.71 9.97 -19.00
C PHE A 231 31.54 9.93 -17.47
N LEU A 232 32.61 9.62 -16.71
CA LEU A 232 32.70 9.93 -15.28
C LEU A 232 33.68 11.09 -15.08
N LYS A 233 33.18 12.32 -15.22
CA LYS A 233 33.77 13.55 -14.71
C LYS A 233 32.79 14.67 -15.04
N PHE A 234 31.87 14.95 -14.12
CA PHE A 234 31.28 16.26 -13.81
C PHE A 234 30.12 16.00 -12.83
N ILE A 235 29.92 16.90 -11.87
CA ILE A 235 28.97 16.80 -10.73
C ILE A 235 29.58 16.14 -9.47
N PHE A 236 30.72 16.67 -9.04
CA PHE A 236 31.01 16.91 -7.61
C PHE A 236 31.93 18.14 -7.55
N ARG A 237 31.32 19.33 -7.55
CA ARG A 237 31.90 20.62 -7.11
C ARG A 237 30.86 21.72 -7.35
N LEU A 238 30.18 22.13 -6.29
CA LEU A 238 29.93 23.51 -5.84
C LEU A 238 28.61 23.58 -5.05
N CYS A 239 28.76 24.00 -3.79
CA CYS A 239 27.77 24.24 -2.72
C CYS A 239 27.30 23.01 -1.95
#